data_AF-T1GPN2-F1
#
_entry.id   AF-T1GPN2-F1
#
_cell.length_a   1.000
_cell.length_b   1.000
_cell.length_c   1.000
_cell.angle_alpha   90.00
_cell.angle_beta   90.00
_cell.angle_gamma   90.00
#
_symmetry.space_group_name_H-M   'P 1'
#
loop_
_entity.id
_entity.type
_entity.pdbx_description
1 polymer ?
#
loop_
_entity_poly.entity_id
_entity_poly.type
_entity_poly.pdbx_seq_one_letter_code
_entity_poly.pdbx_strand_id
1 'polypeptide(L)'
;FAAKKPPYPKSRAASPVAAESVKSVTPEPSDIEHRRIVNMMCSVKNHEDSCDLAMTILLRMDDKMNRQLTCIVSQDDSANHCQMN
;
A
#
# COMPACT_ATOMS: atom_id res chain seq x y z
N PHE A 1 70.15 -12.08 15.73
CA PHE A 1 68.74 -11.63 15.79
C PHE A 1 68.13 -11.75 14.41
N ALA A 2 67.21 -12.70 14.20
CA ALA A 2 66.59 -12.94 12.90
C ALA A 2 65.35 -12.05 12.70
N ALA A 3 65.29 -11.31 11.59
CA ALA A 3 64.15 -10.48 11.22
C ALA A 3 62.98 -11.36 10.73
N LYS A 4 61.79 -11.17 11.30
CA LYS A 4 60.56 -11.90 10.93
C LYS A 4 60.06 -11.41 9.56
N LYS A 5 59.75 -12.34 8.64
CA LYS A 5 59.18 -12.03 7.32
C LYS A 5 57.76 -11.43 7.45
N PRO A 6 57.37 -10.50 6.56
CA PRO A 6 56.03 -9.91 6.58
C PRO A 6 54.96 -10.93 6.14
N PRO A 7 53.70 -10.78 6.63
CA PRO A 7 52.64 -11.72 6.31
C PRO A 7 52.15 -11.52 4.86
N TYR A 8 51.79 -12.63 4.22
CA TYR A 8 51.33 -12.67 2.84
C TYR A 8 50.04 -11.86 2.64
N PRO A 9 49.90 -11.12 1.51
CA PRO A 9 48.69 -10.37 1.20
C PRO A 9 47.53 -11.34 0.95
N LYS A 10 46.45 -11.19 1.73
CA LYS A 10 45.20 -11.93 1.50
C LYS A 10 44.52 -11.37 0.26
N SER A 11 44.14 -12.24 -0.67
CA SER A 11 43.36 -11.87 -1.85
C SER A 11 42.02 -11.26 -1.44
N ARG A 12 41.71 -10.08 -2.00
CA ARG A 12 40.43 -9.41 -1.76
C ARG A 12 39.35 -10.12 -2.58
N ALA A 13 38.16 -10.30 -1.99
CA ALA A 13 37.03 -10.90 -2.68
C ALA A 13 36.61 -10.06 -3.90
N ALA A 14 36.29 -10.70 -5.02
CA ALA A 14 35.78 -10.03 -6.20
C ALA A 14 34.35 -9.51 -5.94
N SER A 15 34.09 -8.26 -6.33
CA SER A 15 32.76 -7.64 -6.21
C SER A 15 31.76 -8.39 -7.10
N PRO A 16 30.50 -8.58 -6.68
CA PRO A 16 29.50 -9.21 -7.54
C PRO A 16 29.33 -8.37 -8.80
N VAL A 17 29.35 -9.04 -9.96
CA VAL A 17 29.02 -8.41 -11.24
C VAL A 17 27.55 -8.01 -11.18
N ALA A 18 27.24 -6.76 -11.54
CA ALA A 18 25.90 -6.21 -11.49
C ALA A 18 24.94 -7.09 -12.30
N ALA A 19 24.04 -7.79 -11.60
CA ALA A 19 22.94 -8.48 -12.24
C ALA A 19 22.01 -7.41 -12.84
N GLU A 20 21.75 -7.49 -14.13
CA GLU A 20 20.82 -6.58 -14.81
C GLU A 20 19.44 -6.67 -14.15
N SER A 21 18.96 -5.50 -13.72
CA SER A 21 17.68 -5.34 -13.02
C SER A 21 16.54 -5.57 -14.01
N VAL A 22 16.04 -6.81 -14.05
CA VAL A 22 14.79 -7.14 -14.74
C VAL A 22 13.66 -6.49 -13.94
N LYS A 23 13.00 -5.49 -14.52
CA LYS A 23 11.79 -4.88 -13.94
C LYS A 23 10.72 -5.95 -13.88
N SER A 24 10.48 -6.50 -12.69
CA SER A 24 9.42 -7.47 -12.46
C SER A 24 8.07 -6.79 -12.68
N VAL A 25 7.23 -7.37 -13.53
CA VAL A 25 5.85 -6.90 -13.83
C VAL A 25 4.86 -7.47 -12.82
N THR A 26 5.32 -7.84 -11.62
CA THR A 26 4.41 -8.36 -10.60
C THR A 26 3.62 -7.18 -10.04
N PRO A 27 2.28 -7.15 -10.19
CA PRO A 27 1.48 -6.15 -9.49
C PRO A 27 1.77 -6.26 -8.00
N GLU A 28 1.93 -5.12 -7.33
CA GLU A 28 2.11 -5.12 -5.88
C GLU A 28 0.93 -5.86 -5.24
N PRO A 29 1.19 -6.75 -4.26
CA PRO A 29 0.13 -7.39 -3.52
C PRO A 29 -0.71 -6.28 -2.88
N SER A 30 -1.98 -6.21 -3.24
CA SER A 30 -2.92 -5.30 -2.60
C SER A 30 -3.26 -5.84 -1.20
N ASP A 31 -3.21 -4.95 -0.21
CA ASP A 31 -3.64 -5.31 1.15
C ASP A 31 -5.15 -5.56 1.16
N ILE A 32 -5.54 -6.83 1.25
CA ILE A 32 -6.94 -7.25 1.38
C ILE A 32 -7.33 -7.19 2.85
N GLU A 33 -8.40 -6.44 3.14
CA GLU A 33 -8.97 -6.34 4.48
C GLU A 33 -9.89 -7.54 4.76
N HIS A 34 -9.52 -8.39 5.72
CA HIS A 34 -10.29 -9.59 6.08
C HIS A 34 -11.15 -9.44 7.33
N ARG A 35 -11.06 -8.31 8.04
CA ARG A 35 -11.85 -8.09 9.26
C ARG A 35 -13.33 -7.96 8.96
N ARG A 36 -14.18 -8.47 9.86
CA ARG A 36 -15.63 -8.43 9.68
C ARG A 36 -16.20 -7.07 10.10
N ILE A 37 -16.98 -6.46 9.22
CA ILE A 37 -17.76 -5.26 9.55
C ILE A 37 -18.98 -5.69 10.39
N VAL A 38 -19.17 -5.10 11.56
CA VAL A 38 -20.32 -5.33 12.45
C VAL A 38 -21.32 -4.19 12.47
N ASN A 39 -20.91 -2.98 12.09
CA ASN A 39 -21.81 -1.85 11.90
C ASN A 39 -21.26 -0.90 10.83
N MET A 40 -22.16 -0.21 10.13
CA MET A 40 -21.84 0.78 9.12
C MET A 40 -22.73 2.01 9.30
N MET A 41 -22.12 3.20 9.26
CA MET A 41 -22.83 4.47 9.19
C MET A 41 -22.36 5.23 7.95
N CYS A 42 -23.28 5.88 7.24
CA CYS A 42 -22.98 6.71 6.08
C CYS A 42 -23.51 8.12 6.32
N SER A 43 -22.69 9.12 5.99
CA SER A 43 -23.06 10.53 5.97
C SER A 43 -22.76 11.07 4.58
N VAL A 44 -23.71 11.79 4.01
CA VAL A 44 -23.54 12.51 2.73
C VAL A 44 -23.76 13.99 3.01
N LYS A 45 -22.87 14.83 2.52
CA LYS A 45 -22.90 16.29 2.66
C LYS A 45 -22.56 16.92 1.31
N ASN A 46 -23.00 18.16 1.08
CA ASN A 46 -22.53 18.91 -0.08
C ASN A 46 -21.02 19.18 0.08
N HIS A 47 -20.27 18.99 -1.01
CA HIS A 47 -18.87 19.36 -1.07
C HIS A 47 -18.77 20.85 -1.45
N GLU A 48 -18.04 21.63 -0.66
CA GLU A 48 -18.05 23.10 -0.71
C GLU A 48 -17.87 23.64 -2.14
N ASP A 49 -18.72 24.59 -2.52
CA ASP A 49 -18.73 25.31 -3.81
C ASP A 49 -18.85 24.46 -5.08
N SER A 50 -19.27 23.20 -4.96
CA SER A 50 -19.49 22.28 -6.08
C SER A 50 -20.89 21.66 -6.06
N CYS A 51 -21.32 21.07 -7.18
CA CYS A 51 -22.49 20.19 -7.21
C CYS A 51 -22.17 18.77 -6.68
N ASP A 52 -20.94 18.54 -6.25
CA ASP A 52 -20.47 17.23 -5.82
C ASP A 52 -20.87 16.98 -4.35
N LEU A 53 -20.93 15.70 -3.98
CA LEU A 53 -21.28 15.26 -2.65
C LEU A 53 -20.06 14.65 -1.96
N ALA A 54 -19.77 15.07 -0.73
CA ALA A 54 -18.82 14.40 0.13
C ALA A 54 -19.53 13.27 0.88
N MET A 55 -19.16 12.02 0.60
CA MET A 55 -19.63 10.84 1.30
C MET A 55 -18.59 10.36 2.30
N THR A 56 -19.01 10.09 3.52
CA THR A 56 -18.18 9.48 4.57
C THR A 56 -18.86 8.21 5.07
N ILE A 57 -18.13 7.09 5.05
CA ILE A 57 -18.55 5.81 5.61
C ILE A 57 -17.72 5.52 6.85
N LEU A 58 -18.38 5.32 7.99
CA LEU A 58 -17.76 4.85 9.23
C LEU A 58 -18.08 3.37 9.42
N LEU A 59 -17.03 2.54 9.40
CA LEU A 59 -17.08 1.11 9.59
C LEU A 59 -16.65 0.77 11.02
N ARG A 60 -17.47 -0.03 11.70
CA ARG A 60 -17.11 -0.68 12.96
C ARG A 60 -16.75 -2.13 12.65
N MET A 61 -15.53 -2.51 12.98
CA MET A 61 -15.03 -3.87 12.82
C MET A 61 -15.27 -4.69 14.09
N ASP A 62 -15.30 -6.02 13.96
CA ASP A 62 -15.52 -6.98 15.06
C ASP A 62 -14.40 -6.99 16.11
N ASP A 63 -13.16 -6.74 15.69
CA ASP A 63 -11.99 -6.49 16.55
C ASP A 63 -12.04 -5.12 17.27
N LYS A 64 -13.18 -4.41 17.16
CA LYS A 64 -13.45 -3.08 17.73
C LYS A 64 -12.67 -1.95 17.06
N MET A 65 -12.03 -2.19 15.91
CA MET A 65 -11.41 -1.13 15.13
C MET A 65 -12.49 -0.27 14.43
N ASN A 66 -12.24 1.03 14.32
CA ASN A 66 -13.10 1.93 13.54
C ASN A 66 -12.31 2.39 12.31
N ARG A 67 -12.88 2.21 11.12
CA ARG A 67 -12.29 2.73 9.87
C ARG A 67 -13.23 3.78 9.29
N GLN A 68 -12.67 4.89 8.84
CA GLN A 68 -13.39 5.94 8.14
C GLN A 68 -12.91 5.98 6.69
N LEU A 69 -13.85 5.90 5.76
CA LEU A 69 -13.62 6.09 4.32
C LEU A 69 -14.32 7.39 3.92
N THR A 70 -13.65 8.21 3.11
CA THR A 70 -14.21 9.44 2.58
C THR A 70 -13.96 9.49 1.09
N CYS A 71 -14.98 9.83 0.31
CA CYS A 71 -14.85 10.08 -1.11
C CYS A 71 -15.74 11.26 -1.53
N ILE A 72 -15.41 11.83 -2.68
CA ILE A 72 -16.29 12.75 -3.40
C ILE A 72 -17.10 11.90 -4.38
N VAL A 73 -18.39 12.19 -4.48
CA VAL A 73 -19.33 11.56 -5.40
C VAL A 73 -19.76 12.63 -6.40
N SER A 74 -19.50 12.40 -7.68
CA SER A 74 -19.87 13.29 -8.79
C SER A 74 -20.89 12.61 -9.72
N GLN A 75 -21.34 13.32 -10.76
CA GLN A 75 -22.26 12.77 -11.77
C GLN A 75 -21.66 11.67 -12.63
N ASP A 76 -20.32 11.59 -12.71
CA ASP A 76 -19.62 10.58 -13.51
C ASP A 76 -19.52 9.22 -12.78
N ASP A 77 -19.82 9.19 -11.47
CA ASP A 77 -19.81 7.95 -10.71
C ASP A 77 -20.98 7.04 -11.08
N SER A 78 -20.71 5.76 -11.31
CA SER A 78 -21.73 4.76 -11.59
C SER A 78 -21.56 3.51 -10.74
N ALA A 79 -22.68 2.88 -10.38
CA ALA A 79 -22.70 1.61 -9.67
C ALA A 79 -22.00 0.46 -10.44
N ASN A 80 -21.81 0.60 -11.75
CA ASN A 80 -21.28 -0.45 -12.62
C ASN A 80 -19.74 -0.53 -12.60
N HIS A 81 -19.04 0.46 -12.03
CA HIS A 81 -17.57 0.44 -11.95
C HIS A 81 -17.05 -0.35 -10.72
N CYS A 82 -17.93 -0.71 -9.76
CA CYS A 82 -17.56 -1.58 -8.65
C CYS A 82 -17.52 -3.05 -9.11
N GLN A 83 -16.48 -3.45 -9.86
CA GLN A 83 -16.18 -4.87 -10.05
C GLN A 83 -15.68 -5.45 -8.72
N MET A 84 -16.50 -6.30 -8.10
CA MET A 84 -16.04 -7.14 -7.00
C MET A 84 -15.17 -8.25 -7.59
N ASN A 85 -13.85 -8.14 -7.38
CA ASN A 85 -12.88 -9.21 -7.66
C ASN A 85 -12.95 -10.29 -6.58
#